data_AF-A0A645I9V1-F1
#
_entry.id   AF-A0A645I9V1-F1
#
_cell.length_a   1.000
_cell.length_b   1.000
_cell.length_c   1.000
_cell.angle_alpha   90.00
_cell.angle_beta   90.00
_cell.angle_gamma   90.00
#
_symmetry.space_group_name_H-M   'P 1'
#
loop_
_entity.id
_entity.type
_entity.pdbx_description
1 polymer ?
#
loop_
_entity_poly.entity_id
_entity_poly.type
_entity_poly.pdbx_seq_one_letter_code
_entity_poly.pdbx_strand_id
1 'polypeptide(L)' 'MPANVDLYSGFVYRALNIPVDIATPLLATARLSGWCAHRLEEIITGRRLMRPAYNGVQPYLEYVPLQKR' A
#
# COMPACT_ATOMS: atom_id res chain seq x y z
N MET A 1 6.32 -14.67 18.54
CA MET A 1 5.53 -13.79 17.65
C MET A 1 4.15 -14.42 17.52
N PRO A 2 3.06 -13.73 17.90
CA PRO A 2 1.72 -14.29 17.84
C PRO A 2 1.24 -14.46 16.39
N ALA A 3 0.37 -15.43 16.15
CA ALA A 3 -0.25 -15.67 14.85
C ALA A 3 -1.26 -14.56 14.51
N ASN A 4 -1.13 -13.94 13.33
CA ASN A 4 -2.09 -12.98 12.81
C ASN A 4 -3.24 -13.66 12.05
N VAL A 5 -4.23 -12.88 11.63
CA VAL A 5 -5.38 -13.38 10.86
C VAL A 5 -4.97 -14.03 9.53
N ASP A 6 -3.88 -13.57 8.91
CA ASP A 6 -3.40 -14.08 7.63
C ASP A 6 -2.89 -15.52 7.72
N LEU A 7 -2.34 -15.91 8.87
CA LEU A 7 -1.94 -17.30 9.11
C LEU A 7 -3.14 -18.25 9.01
N TYR A 8 -4.27 -17.87 9.60
CA TYR A 8 -5.48 -18.68 9.61
C TYR A 8 -6.23 -18.60 8.27
N SER A 9 -6.26 -17.42 7.62
CA SER A 9 -6.88 -17.29 6.30
C SER A 9 -6.15 -18.10 5.23
N GLY A 10 -4.82 -18.18 5.29
CA GLY A 10 -4.02 -19.04 4.41
C GLY A 10 -4.36 -20.54 4.55
N PHE A 11 -4.64 -21.00 5.78
CA PHE A 11 -5.12 -22.38 6.01
C PHE A 11 -6.49 -22.61 5.37
N VAL A 12 -7.41 -21.65 5.52
CA VAL A 12 -8.76 -21.72 4.91
C VAL A 12 -8.67 -21.70 3.39
N TYR A 13 -7.86 -20.84 2.78
CA TYR A 13 -7.66 -20.80 1.34
C TYR A 13 -7.12 -22.12 0.80
N ARG A 14 -6.18 -22.75 1.53
CA ARG A 14 -5.68 -24.08 1.19
C ARG A 14 -6.75 -25.16 1.30
N ALA A 15 -7.59 -25.10 2.35
CA ALA A 15 -8.72 -26.03 2.52
C ALA A 15 -9.76 -25.89 1.39
N LEU A 16 -9.91 -24.68 0.83
CA LEU A 16 -10.80 -24.38 -0.29
C LEU A 16 -10.16 -24.61 -1.67
N ASN A 17 -8.93 -25.13 -1.74
CA ASN A 17 -8.15 -25.29 -2.98
C ASN A 17 -7.99 -23.99 -3.79
N ILE A 18 -7.94 -22.85 -3.10
CA ILE A 18 -7.68 -21.55 -3.73
C ILE A 18 -6.18 -21.45 -4.01
N PRO A 19 -5.75 -21.16 -5.26
CA PRO A 19 -4.35 -20.94 -5.58
C PRO A 19 -3.75 -19.81 -4.73
N VAL A 20 -2.53 -20.01 -4.22
CA VAL A 20 -1.83 -19.03 -3.38
C VAL A 20 -1.61 -17.71 -4.13
N ASP A 21 -1.43 -17.78 -5.45
CA ASP A 21 -1.22 -16.63 -6.33
C ASP A 21 -2.39 -15.64 -6.32
N ILE A 22 -3.61 -16.09 -5.97
CA ILE A 22 -4.81 -15.25 -5.90
C ILE A 22 -5.21 -14.84 -4.49
N ALA A 23 -4.45 -15.23 -3.46
CA ALA A 23 -4.75 -14.88 -2.07
C ALA A 23 -4.71 -13.36 -1.83
N THR A 24 -3.72 -12.65 -2.39
CA THR A 24 -3.61 -11.19 -2.27
C THR A 24 -4.72 -10.45 -3.03
N PRO A 25 -5.04 -10.81 -4.29
CA PRO A 25 -6.25 -10.29 -4.95
C PRO A 25 -7.54 -10.50 -4.16
N LEU A 26 -7.73 -11.67 -3.55
CA LEU A 26 -8.91 -11.98 -2.73
C LEU A 26 -8.98 -11.12 -1.46
N LEU A 27 -7.84 -10.85 -0.83
CA LEU A 27 -7.76 -9.90 0.27
C LEU A 27 -8.12 -8.48 -0.20
N ALA A 28 -7.60 -8.04 -1.35
CA ALA A 28 -7.89 -6.71 -1.90
C ALA A 28 -9.38 -6.51 -2.22
N THR A 29 -10.06 -7.51 -2.77
CA THR A 29 -11.51 -7.41 -3.04
C THR A 29 -12.33 -7.28 -1.76
N ALA A 30 -11.97 -8.03 -0.71
CA ALA A 30 -12.60 -7.89 0.61
C ALA A 30 -12.37 -6.49 1.23
N ARG A 31 -11.22 -5.85 0.95
CA ARG A 31 -10.90 -4.50 1.46
C ARG A 31 -11.52 -3.36 0.68
N LEU A 32 -12.02 -3.61 -0.54
CA LEU A 32 -12.57 -2.60 -1.43
C LEU A 32 -13.65 -1.74 -0.79
N SER A 33 -14.61 -2.36 -0.07
CA SER A 33 -15.70 -1.64 0.60
C SER A 33 -15.18 -0.65 1.64
N GLY A 34 -14.16 -1.03 2.41
CA GLY A 34 -13.50 -0.17 3.38
C GLY A 34 -12.75 0.98 2.73
N TRP A 35 -12.02 0.72 1.64
CA TRP A 35 -11.34 1.77 0.88
C TRP A 35 -12.32 2.79 0.29
N CYS A 36 -13.45 2.32 -0.25
CA CYS A 36 -14.52 3.19 -0.73
C CYS A 36 -15.10 4.05 0.40
N ALA A 37 -15.37 3.45 1.57
CA ALA A 37 -15.88 4.18 2.73
C ALA A 37 -14.91 5.29 3.18
N HIS A 38 -13.62 4.97 3.33
CA HIS A 38 -12.60 5.97 3.68
C HIS A 38 -12.47 7.07 2.61
N ARG A 39 -12.60 6.70 1.33
CA ARG A 39 -12.56 7.69 0.25
C ARG A 39 -13.74 8.65 0.33
N LEU A 40 -14.93 8.16 0.60
CA LEU A 40 -16.12 8.98 0.78
C LEU A 40 -15.99 9.89 2.01
N GLU A 41 -15.50 9.35 3.13
CA GLU A 41 -15.25 10.12 4.35
C GLU A 41 -14.27 11.28 4.13
N GLU A 42 -13.18 11.05 3.38
CA GLU A 42 -12.21 12.09 3.04
C GLU A 42 -12.82 13.19 2.15
N ILE A 43 -13.64 12.81 1.15
CA ILE A 43 -14.32 13.76 0.26
C ILE A 43 -15.32 14.65 1.03
N ILE A 44 -15.99 14.08 2.03
CA ILE A 44 -17.02 14.79 2.82
C ILE A 44 -16.37 15.68 3.88
N THR A 45 -15.40 15.16 4.62
CA THR A 45 -14.86 15.80 5.83
C THR A 45 -13.60 16.61 5.58
N GLY A 46 -12.75 16.16 4.64
CA GLY A 46 -11.34 16.54 4.59
C GLY A 46 -10.83 16.80 3.19
N ARG A 47 -11.50 17.69 2.43
CA ARG A 47 -11.19 18.13 1.04
C ARG A 47 -9.82 18.81 0.85
N ARG A 48 -8.83 18.49 1.67
CA ARG A 48 -7.48 19.04 1.63
C ARG A 48 -6.60 18.13 0.79
N LEU A 49 -5.86 18.74 -0.14
CA LEU A 49 -4.85 18.02 -0.90
C LEU A 49 -3.77 17.46 0.05
N MET A 50 -3.57 16.14 0.00
CA MET A 50 -2.50 15.46 0.75
C MET A 50 -1.14 15.78 0.11
N ARG A 51 -0.39 16.71 0.71
CA ARG A 51 0.95 17.13 0.26
C ARG A 51 1.96 17.06 1.41
N PRO A 52 2.53 15.87 1.69
CA PRO A 52 3.57 15.74 2.69
C PRO A 52 4.85 16.47 2.24
N ALA A 53 5.58 17.04 3.21
CA ALA A 53 6.93 17.57 2.99
C ALA A 53 7.97 16.48 3.26
N TYR A 54 9.13 16.58 2.61
CA TYR A 54 10.27 15.72 2.87
C TYR A 54 11.51 16.58 3.17
N ASN A 55 12.44 16.05 3.94
CA ASN A 55 13.74 16.67 4.18
C ASN A 55 14.78 16.01 3.28
N GLY A 56 15.36 16.79 2.36
CA GLY A 56 16.49 16.34 1.55
C GLY A 56 17.76 16.31 2.38
N VAL A 57 18.29 15.11 2.62
CA VAL A 57 19.58 14.90 3.32
C VAL A 57 20.78 14.91 2.38
N GLN A 58 20.54 15.09 1.08
CA GLN A 58 21.59 15.07 0.07
C GLN A 58 22.41 16.37 0.12
N PRO A 59 23.74 16.30 0.20
CA PRO A 59 24.58 17.49 0.08
C PRO A 59 24.46 18.08 -1.32
N TYR A 60 24.76 19.38 -1.43
CA TYR A 60 24.87 20.03 -2.73
C TYR A 60 25.96 19.35 -3.57
N LEU A 61 25.62 18.95 -4.79
CA LEU A 61 26.56 18.41 -5.77
C LEU A 61 26.65 19.39 -6.92
N GLU A 62 27.87 19.79 -7.27
CA GLU A 62 28.10 20.55 -8.50
C GLU A 62 27.71 19.72 -9.72
N TYR A 63 27.11 20.38 -10.70
CA TYR A 63 26.74 19.72 -11.94
C TYR A 63 28.01 19.42 -12.76
N VAL A 64 28.27 18.13 -13.01
CA VAL A 64 29.33 17.69 -13.93
C VAL A 64 28.73 17.46 -15.33
N PRO A 65 29.16 18.22 -16.36
CA PRO A 65 28.74 18.01 -17.74
C PRO A 65 29.00 16.59 -18.20
N LEU A 66 28.11 16.06 -19.05
CA LEU A 66 28.16 14.65 -19.48
C LEU A 66 29.52 14.25 -20.08
N GLN A 67 30.17 15.17 -20.81
CA GLN A 67 31.46 14.95 -21.46
C GLN A 67 32.64 14.85 -20.46
N LYS A 68 32.43 15.19 -19.18
CA LYS A 68 33.44 15.22 -18.12
C LYS A 68 33.11 14.30 -16.94
N ARG A 69 32.16 13.37 -17.12
CA ARG A 69 31.85 12.33 -16.13
C ARG A 69 32.79 11.15 -16.26
#